data_AF-A0A2I0D548-F1
#
_entry.id   AF-A0A2I0D548-F1
#
_cell.length_a   1.000
_cell.length_b   1.000
_cell.length_c   1.000
_cell.angle_alpha   90.00
_cell.angle_beta   90.00
_cell.angle_gamma   90.00
#
_symmetry.space_group_name_H-M   'P 1'
#
loop_
_entity.id
_entity.type
_entity.pdbx_description
1 polymer ?
#
loop_
_entity_poly.entity_id
_entity_poly.type
_entity_poly.pdbx_seq_one_letter_code
_entity_poly.pdbx_strand_id
1 'polypeptide(L)'
;MGFILTMSTMYKHTEANIYSRKFWTVCTEPEELRNTFERVLKEVDFTIVLFNEHHFTAQGYTCFWLLGESHLAIHTFPESGKSYVELSSCNKIKRDLFILKIAAQTNISIA
;
A
#
# COMPACT_ATOMS: atom_id res chain seq x y z
N MET A 1 -14.63 -29.19 -37.76
CA MET A 1 -14.07 -29.57 -36.44
C MET A 1 -13.06 -28.52 -36.03
N GLY A 2 -13.45 -27.56 -35.19
CA GLY A 2 -12.54 -26.56 -34.62
C GLY A 2 -12.35 -26.86 -33.14
N PHE A 3 -11.11 -27.15 -32.73
CA PHE A 3 -10.75 -27.39 -31.34
C PHE A 3 -10.88 -26.09 -30.54
N ILE A 4 -11.75 -26.07 -29.52
CA ILE A 4 -11.74 -25.03 -28.49
C ILE A 4 -10.61 -25.38 -27.54
N LEU A 5 -9.50 -24.65 -27.61
CA LEU A 5 -8.45 -24.67 -26.59
C LEU A 5 -9.00 -24.01 -25.33
N THR A 6 -9.56 -24.79 -24.43
CA THR A 6 -9.84 -24.33 -23.06
C THR A 6 -8.50 -24.12 -22.35
N MET A 7 -8.02 -22.88 -22.31
CA MET A 7 -6.93 -22.49 -21.42
C MET A 7 -7.41 -22.67 -19.98
N SER A 8 -7.08 -23.82 -19.39
CA SER A 8 -7.21 -24.06 -17.96
C SER A 8 -6.20 -23.16 -17.24
N THR A 9 -6.62 -21.96 -16.85
CA THR A 9 -5.87 -21.19 -15.86
C THR A 9 -5.91 -21.99 -14.56
N MET A 10 -4.80 -22.66 -14.24
CA MET A 10 -4.62 -23.32 -12.94
C MET A 10 -4.77 -22.30 -11.83
N TYR A 11 -5.91 -22.34 -11.13
CA TYR A 11 -6.13 -21.54 -9.93
C TYR A 11 -5.22 -22.08 -8.83
N LYS A 12 -4.16 -21.34 -8.50
CA LYS A 12 -3.27 -21.69 -7.38
C LYS A 12 -4.02 -21.42 -6.10
N HIS A 13 -4.57 -22.48 -5.49
CA HIS A 13 -5.17 -22.39 -4.16
C HIS A 13 -4.13 -21.81 -3.19
N THR A 14 -4.42 -20.61 -2.69
CA THR A 14 -3.62 -19.93 -1.69
C THR A 14 -4.46 -19.91 -0.43
N GLU A 15 -3.89 -20.34 0.69
CA GLU A 15 -4.59 -20.30 1.98
C GLU A 15 -5.06 -18.88 2.27
N ALA A 16 -6.26 -18.75 2.84
CA ALA A 16 -6.87 -17.46 3.17
C ALA A 16 -6.10 -16.77 4.31
N ASN A 17 -5.02 -16.08 3.97
CA ASN A 17 -4.17 -15.36 4.90
C ASN A 17 -4.01 -13.90 4.46
N ILE A 18 -4.28 -12.98 5.37
CA ILE A 18 -4.03 -11.56 5.20
C ILE A 18 -2.98 -11.12 6.20
N TYR A 19 -1.90 -10.54 5.69
CA TYR A 19 -0.77 -10.08 6.48
C TYR A 19 -0.82 -8.55 6.57
N SER A 20 -1.39 -8.03 7.65
CA SER A 20 -1.43 -6.58 7.89
C SER A 20 -0.20 -6.08 8.63
N ARG A 21 0.25 -4.87 8.29
CA ARG A 21 1.26 -4.09 9.02
C ARG A 21 0.75 -2.67 9.21
N LYS A 22 0.86 -2.19 10.44
CA LYS A 22 0.42 -0.87 10.88
C LYS A 22 1.62 -0.17 11.50
N PHE A 23 1.85 1.08 11.16
CA PHE A 23 2.93 1.86 11.73
C PHE A 23 2.65 3.36 11.63
N TRP A 24 3.40 4.14 12.40
CA TRP A 24 3.35 5.60 12.38
C TRP A 24 4.55 6.13 11.60
N THR A 25 4.37 7.27 10.94
CA THR A 25 5.48 8.03 10.35
C THR A 25 5.35 9.51 10.67
N VAL A 26 6.47 10.22 10.68
CA VAL A 26 6.59 11.66 10.98
C VAL A 26 6.46 12.58 9.76
N CYS A 27 5.85 12.10 8.68
CA CYS A 27 5.53 12.89 7.48
C CYS A 27 4.01 13.09 7.40
N THR A 28 3.57 14.33 7.17
CA THR A 28 2.16 14.69 6.97
C THR A 28 1.90 15.37 5.62
N GLU A 29 2.93 15.53 4.78
CA GLU A 29 2.83 16.20 3.49
C GLU A 29 2.21 15.27 2.43
N PRO A 30 1.03 15.61 1.86
CA PRO A 30 0.30 14.72 0.96
C PRO A 30 1.08 14.24 -0.26
N GLU A 31 1.79 15.15 -0.95
CA GLU A 31 2.57 14.82 -2.14
C GLU A 31 3.74 13.90 -1.80
N GLU A 32 4.41 14.13 -0.67
CA GLU A 32 5.53 13.32 -0.23
C GLU A 32 5.08 11.90 0.14
N LEU A 33 3.98 11.78 0.89
CA LEU A 33 3.34 10.51 1.20
C LEU A 33 2.98 9.78 -0.08
N ARG A 34 2.22 10.43 -0.99
CA ARG A 34 1.81 9.84 -2.25
C ARG A 34 2.99 9.33 -3.07
N ASN A 35 3.96 10.19 -3.34
CA ASN A 35 5.10 9.88 -4.20
C ASN A 35 5.97 8.77 -3.62
N THR A 36 6.22 8.81 -2.31
CA THR A 36 7.08 7.81 -1.65
C THR A 36 6.40 6.44 -1.60
N PHE A 37 5.15 6.40 -1.15
CA PHE A 37 4.43 5.13 -0.99
C PHE A 37 4.09 4.49 -2.33
N GLU A 38 3.65 5.28 -3.32
CA GLU A 38 3.39 4.75 -4.66
C GLU A 38 4.65 4.20 -5.32
N ARG A 39 5.79 4.91 -5.19
CA ARG A 39 7.08 4.42 -5.70
C ARG A 39 7.46 3.09 -5.04
N VAL A 40 7.37 2.98 -3.72
CA VAL A 40 7.75 1.74 -3.00
C VAL A 40 6.79 0.60 -3.32
N LEU A 41 5.49 0.86 -3.50
CA LEU A 41 4.53 -0.13 -3.99
C LEU A 41 4.97 -0.69 -5.36
N LYS A 42 5.35 0.19 -6.30
CA LYS A 42 5.85 -0.18 -7.62
C LYS A 42 7.16 -0.97 -7.55
N GLU A 43 8.11 -0.56 -6.71
CA GLU A 43 9.40 -1.26 -6.52
C GLU A 43 9.27 -2.67 -5.91
N VAL A 44 8.14 -2.98 -5.27
CA VAL A 44 7.85 -4.29 -4.67
C VAL A 44 6.87 -5.11 -5.53
N ASP A 45 6.60 -4.64 -6.75
CA ASP A 45 5.69 -5.24 -7.71
C ASP A 45 4.26 -5.42 -7.16
N PHE A 46 3.76 -4.51 -6.32
CA PHE A 46 2.34 -4.48 -6.02
C PHE A 46 1.55 -4.01 -7.25
N THR A 47 0.50 -4.74 -7.60
CA THR A 47 -0.46 -4.30 -8.62
C THR A 47 -1.34 -3.22 -8.04
N ILE A 48 -1.16 -1.97 -8.47
CA ILE A 48 -2.03 -0.85 -8.12
C ILE A 48 -3.24 -0.87 -9.06
N VAL A 49 -4.43 -1.02 -8.50
CA VAL A 49 -5.70 -1.01 -9.24
C VAL A 49 -6.29 0.40 -9.26
N LEU A 50 -6.25 1.09 -8.13
CA LEU A 50 -6.78 2.44 -7.97
C LEU A 50 -5.97 3.19 -6.93
N PHE A 51 -5.81 4.48 -7.13
CA PHE A 51 -5.44 5.43 -6.09
C PHE A 51 -6.57 6.43 -5.91
N ASN A 52 -6.88 6.80 -4.67
CA ASN A 52 -7.80 7.88 -4.37
C ASN A 52 -7.35 8.63 -3.11
N GLU A 53 -7.69 9.91 -3.04
CA GLU A 53 -7.27 10.81 -1.98
C GLU A 53 -8.35 11.84 -1.62
N HIS A 54 -8.30 12.32 -0.40
CA HIS A 54 -9.17 13.37 0.11
C HIS A 54 -8.38 14.34 0.98
N HIS A 55 -8.54 15.62 0.66
CA HIS A 55 -8.04 16.74 1.46
C HIS A 55 -9.20 17.32 2.26
N PHE A 56 -9.07 17.32 3.59
CA PHE A 56 -10.10 17.87 4.46
C PHE A 56 -9.98 19.40 4.54
N THR A 57 -11.11 20.09 4.62
CA THR A 57 -11.17 21.57 4.56
C THR A 57 -10.38 22.27 5.67
N ALA A 58 -10.38 21.70 6.88
CA ALA A 58 -9.69 22.31 8.01
C ALA A 58 -8.20 21.95 8.01
N GLN A 59 -7.91 20.65 8.19
CA GLN A 59 -6.59 20.07 8.07
C GLN A 59 -6.72 18.56 7.90
N GLY A 60 -5.68 17.95 7.38
CA GLY A 60 -5.58 16.51 7.24
C GLY A 60 -5.82 16.03 5.82
N TYR A 61 -5.34 14.83 5.60
CA TYR A 61 -5.26 14.14 4.34
C TYR A 61 -5.48 12.66 4.58
N THR A 62 -6.22 12.03 3.69
CA THR A 62 -6.37 10.58 3.66
C THR A 62 -6.23 10.12 2.23
N CYS A 63 -5.44 9.08 2.02
CA CYS A 63 -5.34 8.44 0.73
C CYS A 63 -5.27 6.93 0.88
N PHE A 64 -5.61 6.23 -0.19
CA PHE A 64 -5.45 4.79 -0.25
C PHE A 64 -5.14 4.32 -1.66
N TRP A 65 -4.44 3.19 -1.72
CA TRP A 65 -4.25 2.41 -2.92
C TRP A 65 -5.05 1.12 -2.78
N LEU A 66 -5.97 0.88 -3.71
CA LEU A 66 -6.51 -0.45 -3.93
C LEU A 66 -5.45 -1.26 -4.66
N LEU A 67 -5.04 -2.37 -4.07
CA LEU A 67 -4.09 -3.31 -4.65
C LEU A 67 -4.86 -4.54 -5.14
N GLY A 68 -4.26 -5.33 -6.03
CA GLY A 68 -4.95 -6.45 -6.71
C GLY A 68 -5.84 -7.32 -5.81
N GLU A 69 -5.41 -7.62 -4.58
CA GLU A 69 -6.18 -8.37 -3.57
C GLU A 69 -5.99 -7.81 -2.14
N SER A 70 -5.66 -6.52 -2.02
CA SER A 70 -5.42 -5.90 -0.71
C SER A 70 -5.48 -4.37 -0.79
N HIS A 71 -4.91 -3.65 0.18
CA HIS A 71 -4.88 -2.19 0.16
C HIS A 71 -3.72 -1.63 0.98
N LEU A 72 -3.36 -0.39 0.68
CA LEU A 72 -2.56 0.50 1.52
C LEU A 72 -3.42 1.73 1.83
N ALA A 73 -3.55 2.11 3.11
CA ALA A 73 -4.26 3.31 3.52
C ALA A 73 -3.38 4.19 4.42
N ILE A 74 -3.51 5.51 4.28
CA ILE A 74 -2.79 6.51 5.05
C ILE A 74 -3.77 7.54 5.58
N HIS A 75 -3.64 7.86 6.86
CA HIS A 75 -4.38 8.93 7.53
C HIS A 75 -3.40 9.86 8.23
N THR A 76 -3.40 11.15 7.87
CA THR A 76 -2.55 12.14 8.52
C THR A 76 -3.25 12.74 9.73
N PHE A 77 -2.47 13.04 10.77
CA PHE A 77 -2.84 13.79 11.96
C PHE A 77 -1.87 14.98 12.09
N PRO A 78 -2.07 16.07 11.32
CA PRO A 78 -1.14 17.21 11.29
C PRO A 78 -0.87 17.83 12.65
N GLU A 79 -1.87 17.85 13.54
CA GLU A 79 -1.75 18.33 14.91
C GLU A 79 -0.71 17.57 15.75
N SER A 80 -0.46 16.31 15.38
CA SER A 80 0.53 15.46 16.03
C SER A 80 1.82 15.31 15.20
N GLY A 81 1.89 15.93 14.01
CA GLY A 81 2.99 15.78 13.06
C GLY A 81 3.19 14.33 12.60
N LYS A 82 2.12 13.53 12.56
CA LYS A 82 2.19 12.08 12.33
C LYS A 82 1.17 11.61 11.32
N SER A 83 1.50 10.52 10.63
CA SER A 83 0.56 9.78 9.80
C SER A 83 0.51 8.32 10.22
N TYR A 84 -0.70 7.78 10.28
CA TYR A 84 -0.95 6.36 10.46
C TYR A 84 -0.99 5.69 9.08
N VAL A 85 -0.25 4.58 8.94
CA VAL A 85 -0.15 3.82 7.71
C VAL A 85 -0.56 2.37 7.97
N GLU A 86 -1.42 1.84 7.12
CA GLU A 86 -1.87 0.44 7.17
C GLU A 86 -1.71 -0.22 5.80
N LEU A 87 -0.80 -1.20 5.72
CA LEU A 87 -0.66 -2.08 4.59
C LEU A 87 -1.31 -3.43 4.91
N SER A 88 -2.26 -3.83 4.07
CA SER A 88 -2.78 -5.19 4.01
C SER A 88 -2.23 -5.89 2.77
N SER A 89 -1.92 -7.19 2.86
CA SER A 89 -1.40 -7.97 1.73
C SER A 89 -1.72 -9.46 1.89
N CYS A 90 -2.13 -10.12 0.81
CA CYS A 90 -2.19 -11.58 0.72
C CYS A 90 -0.79 -12.22 0.55
N ASN A 91 0.24 -11.42 0.29
CA ASN A 91 1.62 -11.86 0.08
C ASN A 91 2.54 -11.34 1.19
N LYS A 92 2.99 -12.24 2.09
CA LYS A 92 3.88 -11.93 3.21
C LYS A 92 5.24 -11.37 2.76
N ILE A 93 5.81 -11.92 1.69
CA ILE A 93 7.14 -11.52 1.20
C ILE A 93 7.08 -10.08 0.70
N LYS A 94 6.10 -9.75 -0.14
CA LYS A 94 5.90 -8.37 -0.63
C LYS A 94 5.68 -7.39 0.52
N ARG A 95 4.86 -7.75 1.50
CA ARG A 95 4.66 -6.93 2.70
C ARG A 95 5.96 -6.68 3.46
N ASP A 96 6.77 -7.71 3.67
CA ASP A 96 8.02 -7.58 4.43
C ASP A 96 9.04 -6.72 3.66
N LEU A 97 9.16 -6.92 2.34
CA LEU A 97 10.00 -6.10 1.46
C LEU A 97 9.57 -4.63 1.44
N PHE A 98 8.26 -4.37 1.43
CA PHE A 98 7.71 -3.03 1.51
C PHE A 98 8.14 -2.33 2.81
N ILE A 99 7.98 -3.00 3.96
CA ILE A 99 8.38 -2.42 5.25
C ILE A 99 9.88 -2.15 5.29
N LEU A 100 10.71 -3.06 4.77
CA LEU A 100 12.16 -2.86 4.69
C LEU A 100 12.52 -1.64 3.83
N LYS A 101 11.86 -1.47 2.68
CA LYS A 101 12.09 -0.32 1.79
C LYS A 101 11.62 1.00 2.40
N ILE A 102 10.47 1.01 3.09
CA ILE A 102 9.99 2.20 3.80
C ILE A 102 10.95 2.57 4.93
N ALA A 103 11.41 1.60 5.73
CA ALA A 103 12.37 1.85 6.80
C ALA A 103 13.72 2.41 6.30
N ALA A 104 14.08 2.14 5.05
CA ALA A 104 15.28 2.67 4.42
C ALA A 104 15.10 4.07 3.81
N GLN A 105 13.88 4.62 3.77
CA GLN A 105 13.64 5.97 3.26
C GLN A 105 14.13 7.01 4.26
N THR A 106 14.88 8.01 3.78
CA THR A 106 15.34 9.12 4.61
C THR A 106 14.25 10.16 4.86
N ASN A 107 13.26 10.21 3.98
CA ASN A 107 12.23 11.23 3.94
C ASN A 107 10.92 10.79 4.64
N ILE A 108 10.78 9.49 4.92
CA ILE A 108 9.70 8.92 5.72
C ILE A 108 10.33 8.04 6.80
N SER A 109 10.44 8.57 8.02
CA SER A 109 10.90 7.78 9.16
C SER A 109 9.71 7.06 9.80
N ILE A 110 9.84 5.76 10.02
CA ILE A 110 8.90 4.99 10.85
C ILE A 110 9.15 5.40 12.30
N ALA A 111 8.12 5.88 12.98
CA ALA A 111 8.14 6.25 14.39
C ALA A 111 7.92 5.04 15.31
#